data_AF-A0A947H6Q7-F1
#
_entry.id   AF-A0A947H6Q7-F1
#
_cell.length_a   1.000
_cell.length_b   1.000
_cell.length_c   1.000
_cell.angle_alpha   90.00
_cell.angle_beta   90.00
_cell.angle_gamma   90.00
#
_symmetry.space_group_name_H-M   'P 1'
#
loop_
_entity.id
_entity.type
_entity.pdbx_description
1 polymer ?
#
loop_
_entity_poly.entity_id
_entity_poly.type
_entity_poly.pdbx_seq_one_letter_code
_entity_poly.pdbx_strand_id
1 'polypeptide(L)'
;MAAENKGFESPDLLKKAADAFAISVQYNRKNPQPLIGLAYLFLLVKDAKSAAPYLAQAAQLAPDHPDLVALNQWLLGKTPERPADLESDLHFEQVERLISQSVQQYLQLHPLPSIEPQVFLRLQQQQWALRELCERLHSQITGLQTENESFGLDYQLAPLWEKLKTFEVAVQVSQDYLRLIKGIQTDISAIEDLSQTLQLRSEQALLDALEQKLELFLDRCDAIADQLDDYDRQGFEIAGVEKYYQSLCQKIELLQESVEDNLVRFQTLKR
;
A
#
# COMPACT_ATOMS: atom_id res chain seq x y z
N MET A 1 -8.01 14.01 21.32
CA MET A 1 -8.40 13.83 19.91
C MET A 1 -9.77 14.41 19.56
N ALA A 2 -10.94 13.74 19.72
CA ALA A 2 -12.22 14.34 19.25
C ALA A 2 -12.67 15.64 19.97
N ALA A 3 -12.35 15.78 21.27
CA ALA A 3 -12.67 16.99 22.06
C ALA A 3 -11.68 18.15 21.81
N GLU A 4 -10.43 17.80 21.53
CA GLU A 4 -9.31 18.70 21.30
C GLU A 4 -9.49 19.46 19.97
N ASN A 5 -9.96 18.77 18.93
CA ASN A 5 -10.29 19.35 17.62
C ASN A 5 -11.48 20.33 17.64
N LYS A 6 -12.24 20.40 18.74
CA LYS A 6 -13.39 21.31 18.92
C LYS A 6 -13.14 22.35 20.02
N GLY A 7 -11.87 22.62 20.36
CA GLY A 7 -11.52 23.59 21.39
C GLY A 7 -12.08 23.25 22.78
N PHE A 8 -12.36 21.97 23.04
CA PHE A 8 -13.00 21.49 24.28
C PHE A 8 -14.42 22.05 24.54
N GLU A 9 -15.09 22.60 23.51
CA GLU A 9 -16.40 23.25 23.65
C GLU A 9 -17.57 22.27 23.89
N SER A 10 -17.36 20.96 23.70
CA SER A 10 -18.41 19.95 23.84
C SER A 10 -18.44 19.38 25.27
N PRO A 11 -19.37 19.81 26.14
CA PRO A 11 -19.46 19.33 27.53
C PRO A 11 -19.67 17.81 27.62
N ASP A 12 -20.37 17.22 26.65
CA ASP A 12 -20.61 15.77 26.61
C ASP A 12 -19.34 14.94 26.40
N LEU A 13 -18.36 15.46 25.65
CA LEU A 13 -17.09 14.76 25.41
C LEU A 13 -16.17 14.86 26.62
N LEU A 14 -16.14 16.01 27.29
CA LEU A 14 -15.41 16.19 28.55
C LEU A 14 -15.95 15.28 29.64
N LYS A 15 -17.28 15.15 29.73
CA LYS A 15 -17.94 14.23 30.68
C LYS A 15 -17.54 12.77 30.42
N LYS A 16 -17.63 12.31 29.17
CA LYS A 16 -17.22 10.94 28.80
C LYS A 16 -15.75 10.67 29.10
N ALA A 17 -14.86 11.64 28.85
CA ALA A 17 -13.44 11.51 29.18
C ALA A 17 -13.22 11.43 30.71
N ALA A 18 -13.91 12.27 31.48
CA ALA A 18 -13.85 12.24 32.94
C ALA A 18 -14.34 10.90 33.50
N ASP A 19 -15.45 10.36 32.98
CA ASP A 19 -15.98 9.05 33.37
C ASP A 19 -14.97 7.93 33.08
N ALA A 20 -14.32 7.95 31.90
CA ALA A 20 -13.31 6.97 31.52
C ALA A 20 -12.08 7.01 32.44
N PHE A 21 -11.57 8.21 32.76
CA PHE A 21 -10.46 8.34 33.70
C PHE A 21 -10.86 7.93 35.12
N ALA A 22 -12.06 8.29 35.59
CA ALA A 22 -12.55 7.89 36.90
C ALA A 22 -12.63 6.35 37.04
N ILE A 23 -13.13 5.67 35.99
CA ILE A 23 -13.12 4.20 35.93
C ILE A 23 -11.67 3.67 35.99
N SER A 24 -10.75 4.26 35.22
CA SER A 24 -9.35 3.84 35.21
C SER A 24 -8.67 3.99 36.58
N VAL A 25 -8.94 5.08 37.31
CA VAL A 25 -8.48 5.29 38.69
C VAL A 25 -9.02 4.20 39.62
N GLN A 26 -10.28 3.80 39.47
CA GLN A 26 -10.87 2.74 40.30
C GLN A 26 -10.16 1.40 40.11
N TYR A 27 -9.84 1.04 38.87
CA TYR A 27 -9.19 -0.23 38.54
C TYR A 27 -7.69 -0.25 38.83
N ASN A 28 -6.99 0.89 38.71
CA ASN A 28 -5.55 0.97 38.95
C ASN A 28 -5.12 2.27 39.64
N ARG A 29 -5.30 2.32 40.97
CA ARG A 29 -4.96 3.48 41.81
C ARG A 29 -3.46 3.80 41.89
N LYS A 30 -2.58 2.90 41.44
CA LYS A 30 -1.13 3.13 41.45
C LYS A 30 -0.64 3.80 40.17
N ASN A 31 -1.45 3.85 39.12
CA ASN A 31 -1.11 4.53 37.89
C ASN A 31 -1.39 6.04 38.03
N PRO A 32 -0.37 6.92 37.89
CA PRO A 32 -0.57 8.38 37.96
C PRO A 32 -1.31 8.94 36.74
N GLN A 33 -1.27 8.28 35.57
CA GLN A 33 -1.77 8.84 34.31
C GLN A 33 -3.26 9.25 34.36
N PRO A 34 -4.19 8.41 34.89
CA PRO A 34 -5.60 8.79 34.94
C PRO A 34 -5.89 9.93 35.92
N LEU A 35 -5.09 10.07 36.98
CA LEU A 35 -5.19 11.18 37.94
C LEU A 35 -4.72 12.49 37.30
N ILE A 36 -3.64 12.45 36.53
CA ILE A 36 -3.15 13.59 35.73
C ILE A 36 -4.19 13.99 34.68
N GLY A 37 -4.78 13.01 33.99
CA GLY A 37 -5.86 13.25 33.02
C GLY A 37 -7.09 13.93 33.63
N LEU A 38 -7.55 13.47 34.80
CA LEU A 38 -8.65 14.13 35.53
C LEU A 38 -8.31 15.56 35.94
N ALA A 39 -7.12 15.77 36.50
CA ALA A 39 -6.66 17.10 36.87
C ALA A 39 -6.67 18.04 35.65
N TYR A 40 -6.15 17.58 34.51
CA TYR A 40 -6.15 18.34 33.27
C TYR A 40 -7.57 18.72 32.80
N LEU A 41 -8.54 17.80 32.88
CA LEU A 41 -9.93 18.11 32.52
C LEU A 41 -10.56 19.18 33.43
N PHE A 42 -10.32 19.10 34.74
CA PHE A 42 -10.80 20.13 35.69
C PHE A 42 -10.14 21.50 35.44
N LEU A 43 -8.87 21.48 35.09
CA LEU A 43 -8.10 22.64 34.70
C LEU A 43 -8.67 23.31 33.44
N LEU A 44 -9.00 22.53 32.40
CA LEU A 44 -9.64 23.04 31.17
C LEU A 44 -10.97 23.76 31.42
N VAL A 45 -11.79 23.28 32.37
CA VAL A 45 -13.04 23.94 32.76
C VAL A 45 -12.85 25.06 33.79
N LYS A 46 -11.60 25.47 34.04
CA LYS A 46 -11.19 26.50 35.00
C LYS A 46 -11.57 26.20 36.46
N ASP A 47 -11.76 24.92 36.80
CA ASP A 47 -11.99 24.47 38.17
C ASP A 47 -10.71 23.95 38.82
N ALA A 48 -9.79 24.89 39.08
CA ALA A 48 -8.51 24.60 39.73
C ALA A 48 -8.66 23.95 41.12
N LYS A 49 -9.77 24.23 41.82
CA LYS A 49 -10.03 23.68 43.16
C LYS A 49 -10.25 22.17 43.10
N SER A 50 -11.02 21.72 42.12
CA SER A 50 -11.28 20.30 41.91
C SER A 50 -10.07 19.56 41.32
N ALA A 51 -9.19 20.24 40.59
CA ALA A 51 -7.96 19.64 40.04
C ALA A 51 -6.89 19.34 41.11
N ALA A 52 -6.74 20.22 42.10
CA ALA A 52 -5.68 20.14 43.12
C ALA A 52 -5.53 18.79 43.84
N PRO A 53 -6.60 18.12 44.33
CA PRO A 53 -6.46 16.83 45.01
C PRO A 53 -5.93 15.72 44.10
N TYR A 54 -6.30 15.72 42.81
CA TYR A 54 -5.81 14.73 41.85
C TYR A 54 -4.34 14.94 41.52
N LEU A 55 -3.88 16.19 41.38
CA LEU A 55 -2.46 16.51 41.20
C LEU A 55 -1.63 16.13 42.42
N ALA A 56 -2.12 16.42 43.63
CA ALA A 56 -1.44 16.03 44.85
C ALA A 56 -1.28 14.50 44.96
N GLN A 57 -2.32 13.76 44.59
CA GLN A 57 -2.27 12.30 44.59
C GLN A 57 -1.34 11.75 43.50
N ALA A 58 -1.37 12.33 42.29
CA ALA A 58 -0.44 11.98 41.22
C ALA A 58 1.02 12.27 41.61
N ALA A 59 1.29 13.38 42.29
CA ALA A 59 2.63 13.78 42.74
C ALA A 59 3.20 12.81 43.78
N GLN A 60 2.37 12.20 44.62
CA GLN A 60 2.79 11.16 45.55
C GLN A 60 3.22 9.87 44.84
N LEU A 61 2.61 9.57 43.68
CA LEU A 61 2.90 8.36 42.90
C LEU A 61 4.08 8.56 41.94
N ALA A 62 4.19 9.72 41.32
CA ALA A 62 5.22 10.06 40.34
C ALA A 62 5.59 11.56 40.44
N PRO A 63 6.46 11.95 41.38
CA PRO A 63 6.81 13.35 41.61
C PRO A 63 7.54 14.01 40.43
N ASP A 64 8.30 13.23 39.65
CA ASP A 64 9.08 13.71 38.51
C ASP A 64 8.35 13.57 37.16
N HIS A 65 7.03 13.36 37.17
CA HIS A 65 6.27 13.20 35.93
C HIS A 65 6.23 14.52 35.13
N PRO A 66 6.61 14.52 33.83
CA PRO A 66 6.72 15.76 33.03
C PRO A 66 5.40 16.55 32.98
N ASP A 67 4.28 15.87 32.74
CA ASP A 67 2.96 16.51 32.69
C ASP A 67 2.54 17.13 34.04
N LEU A 68 2.98 16.53 35.16
CA LEU A 68 2.64 17.05 36.49
C LEU A 68 3.38 18.35 36.79
N VAL A 69 4.64 18.45 36.35
CA VAL A 69 5.42 19.70 36.42
C VAL A 69 4.75 20.79 35.59
N ALA A 70 4.33 20.46 34.36
CA ALA A 70 3.65 21.41 33.47
C ALA A 70 2.32 21.92 34.05
N LEU A 71 1.47 21.02 34.59
CA LEU A 71 0.18 21.38 35.17
C LEU A 71 0.32 22.20 36.47
N ASN A 72 1.34 21.91 37.28
CA ASN A 72 1.64 22.71 38.48
C ASN A 72 2.15 24.11 38.13
N GLN A 73 2.95 24.25 37.07
CA GLN A 73 3.36 25.57 36.58
C GLN A 73 2.15 26.38 36.09
N TRP A 74 1.24 25.73 35.34
CA TRP A 74 -0.01 26.34 34.87
C TRP A 74 -0.90 26.84 36.03
N LEU A 75 -1.04 26.06 37.11
CA LEU A 75 -1.75 26.46 38.33
C LEU A 75 -1.13 27.67 39.04
N LEU A 76 0.20 27.82 38.96
CA LEU A 76 0.94 28.93 39.56
C LEU A 76 0.84 30.22 38.73
N GLY A 77 0.09 30.23 37.62
CA GLY A 77 -0.01 31.38 36.72
C GLY A 77 1.30 31.68 36.00
N LYS A 78 2.31 30.83 36.16
CA LYS A 78 3.49 30.80 35.32
C LYS A 78 3.11 29.94 34.14
N THR A 79 2.55 30.54 33.09
CA THR A 79 2.60 29.91 31.78
C THR A 79 4.05 29.45 31.59
N PRO A 80 4.30 28.13 31.43
CA PRO A 80 5.64 27.70 31.07
C PRO A 80 6.01 28.54 29.85
N GLU A 81 7.05 29.37 29.96
CA GLU A 81 7.76 29.85 28.79
C GLU A 81 8.35 28.58 28.18
N ARG A 82 7.55 27.92 27.34
CA ARG A 82 7.95 26.77 26.58
C ARG A 82 9.08 27.33 25.69
N PRO A 83 10.32 26.83 25.80
CA PRO A 83 11.37 27.24 24.86
C PRO A 83 11.02 26.56 23.51
N ALA A 84 10.06 27.12 22.76
CA ALA A 84 9.23 26.31 21.86
C ALA A 84 9.17 26.69 20.39
N ASP A 85 9.58 27.89 19.98
CA ASP A 85 9.34 28.27 18.57
C ASP A 85 10.53 27.87 17.66
N LEU A 86 11.77 28.09 18.10
CA LEU A 86 12.94 27.87 17.24
C LEU A 86 13.21 26.41 16.86
N GLU A 87 12.97 25.44 17.75
CA GLU A 87 13.21 24.02 17.42
C GLU A 87 12.13 23.42 16.52
N SER A 88 10.89 23.90 16.64
CA SER A 88 9.76 23.49 15.79
C SER A 88 9.90 24.07 14.39
N ASP A 89 10.25 25.36 14.28
CA ASP A 89 10.50 26.03 13.00
C ASP A 89 11.62 25.31 12.22
N LEU A 90 12.72 24.96 12.89
CA LEU A 90 13.82 24.22 12.27
C LEU A 90 13.41 22.81 11.82
N HIS A 91 12.53 22.13 12.56
CA HIS A 91 12.00 20.82 12.13
C HIS A 91 11.07 20.97 10.93
N PHE A 92 10.21 21.99 10.91
CA PHE A 92 9.33 22.27 9.78
C PHE A 92 10.13 22.51 8.49
N GLU A 93 11.13 23.40 8.53
CA GLU A 93 11.99 23.68 7.37
C GLU A 93 12.74 22.44 6.87
N GLN A 94 13.15 21.54 7.79
CA GLN A 94 13.81 20.29 7.43
C GLN A 94 12.87 19.34 6.69
N VAL A 95 11.63 19.19 7.17
CA VAL A 95 10.61 18.36 6.52
C VAL A 95 10.25 18.94 5.16
N GLU A 96 10.02 20.24 5.06
CA GLU A 96 9.72 20.93 3.79
C GLU A 96 10.84 20.72 2.76
N ARG A 97 12.10 20.88 3.17
CA ARG A 97 13.26 20.66 2.31
C ARG A 97 13.35 19.21 1.86
N LEU A 98 13.09 18.25 2.75
CA LEU A 98 13.13 16.82 2.44
C LEU A 98 12.02 16.45 1.43
N ILE A 99 10.79 16.98 1.60
CA ILE A 99 9.69 16.80 0.65
C ILE A 99 10.11 17.36 -0.71
N SER A 100 10.57 18.61 -0.75
CA SER A 100 10.97 19.28 -2.00
C SER A 100 12.06 18.52 -2.77
N GLN A 101 13.10 18.06 -2.07
CA GLN A 101 14.18 17.25 -2.67
C GLN A 101 13.66 15.91 -3.18
N SER A 102 12.82 15.23 -2.41
CA SER A 102 12.24 13.95 -2.78
C SER A 102 11.33 14.07 -3.99
N VAL A 103 10.49 15.11 -4.05
CA VAL A 103 9.64 15.42 -5.20
C VAL A 103 10.49 15.60 -6.45
N GLN A 104 11.56 16.40 -6.40
CA GLN A 104 12.46 16.59 -7.54
C GLN A 104 13.13 15.29 -8.00
N GLN A 105 13.57 14.45 -7.05
CA GLN A 105 14.19 13.17 -7.36
C GLN A 105 13.23 12.19 -8.04
N TYR A 106 12.01 12.05 -7.53
CA TYR A 106 11.07 11.03 -8.00
C TYR A 106 10.23 11.48 -9.20
N LEU A 107 10.01 12.78 -9.40
CA LEU A 107 9.28 13.28 -10.58
C LEU A 107 10.00 12.98 -11.89
N GLN A 108 11.34 12.89 -11.87
CA GLN A 108 12.16 12.56 -13.05
C GLN A 108 12.10 11.07 -13.44
N LEU A 109 11.64 10.21 -12.53
CA LEU A 109 11.53 8.78 -12.80
C LEU A 109 10.23 8.50 -13.55
N HIS A 110 10.27 7.66 -14.57
CA HIS A 110 9.07 7.22 -15.28
C HIS A 110 8.94 5.71 -15.11
N PRO A 111 8.16 5.23 -14.11
CA PRO A 111 7.99 3.80 -13.92
C PRO A 111 7.20 3.23 -15.11
N LEU A 112 7.85 2.37 -15.89
CA LEU A 112 7.23 1.65 -16.99
C LEU A 112 7.12 0.17 -16.62
N PRO A 113 5.99 -0.51 -16.93
CA PRO A 113 5.92 -1.95 -16.79
C PRO A 113 7.04 -2.65 -17.58
N SER A 114 7.52 -3.79 -17.09
CA SER A 114 8.57 -4.55 -17.75
C SER A 114 8.40 -6.06 -17.59
N ILE A 115 8.72 -6.78 -18.66
CA ILE A 115 8.79 -8.24 -18.69
C ILE A 115 10.13 -8.77 -18.15
N GLU A 116 11.12 -7.90 -17.93
CA GLU A 116 12.44 -8.31 -17.49
C GLU A 116 12.49 -8.45 -15.96
N PRO A 117 12.83 -9.64 -15.40
CA PRO A 117 12.80 -9.85 -13.95
C PRO A 117 13.67 -8.88 -13.15
N GLN A 118 14.82 -8.46 -13.70
CA GLN A 118 15.72 -7.52 -13.04
C GLN A 118 15.13 -6.10 -12.95
N VAL A 119 14.44 -5.66 -14.01
CA VAL A 119 13.76 -4.36 -14.04
C VAL A 119 12.56 -4.39 -13.10
N PHE A 120 11.78 -5.47 -13.12
CA PHE A 120 10.67 -5.68 -12.19
C PHE A 120 11.10 -5.60 -10.72
N LEU A 121 12.20 -6.29 -10.35
CA LEU A 121 12.73 -6.22 -8.98
C LEU A 121 13.17 -4.80 -8.60
N ARG A 122 13.79 -4.06 -9.53
CA ARG A 122 14.15 -2.66 -9.30
C ARG A 122 12.91 -1.78 -9.11
N LEU A 123 11.87 -1.96 -9.92
CA LEU A 123 10.60 -1.24 -9.78
C LEU A 123 9.95 -1.51 -8.42
N GLN A 124 9.94 -2.77 -7.97
CA GLN A 124 9.44 -3.12 -6.63
C GLN A 124 10.24 -2.44 -5.51
N GLN A 125 11.57 -2.47 -5.60
CA GLN A 125 12.43 -1.81 -4.60
C GLN A 125 12.18 -0.30 -4.56
N GLN A 126 12.05 0.34 -5.72
CA GLN A 126 11.77 1.78 -5.82
C GLN A 126 10.38 2.12 -5.29
N GLN A 127 9.37 1.31 -5.60
CA GLN A 127 8.00 1.46 -5.09
C GLN A 127 7.97 1.34 -3.57
N TRP A 128 8.64 0.34 -3.01
CA TRP A 128 8.71 0.13 -1.56
C TRP A 128 9.42 1.27 -0.85
N ALA A 129 10.58 1.69 -1.35
CA ALA A 129 11.34 2.81 -0.78
C ALA A 129 10.54 4.12 -0.82
N LEU A 130 9.80 4.38 -1.91
CA LEU A 130 8.94 5.56 -2.03
C LEU A 130 7.76 5.49 -1.05
N ARG A 131 7.15 4.31 -0.87
CA ARG A 131 6.07 4.12 0.10
C ARG A 131 6.54 4.42 1.52
N GLU A 132 7.65 3.82 1.96
CA GLU A 132 8.23 4.07 3.29
C GLU A 132 8.56 5.55 3.49
N LEU A 133 9.09 6.21 2.46
CA LEU A 133 9.36 7.65 2.48
C LEU A 133 8.08 8.46 2.69
N CYS A 134 7.01 8.17 1.94
CA CYS A 134 5.73 8.86 2.06
C CYS A 134 5.09 8.66 3.43
N GLU A 135 5.08 7.43 3.95
CA GLU A 135 4.54 7.11 5.28
C GLU A 135 5.32 7.81 6.39
N ARG A 136 6.66 7.82 6.30
CA ARG A 136 7.52 8.52 7.25
C ARG A 136 7.29 10.03 7.22
N LEU A 137 7.25 10.65 6.04
CA LEU A 137 6.99 12.09 5.89
C LEU A 137 5.61 12.45 6.42
N HIS A 138 4.59 11.66 6.09
CA HIS A 138 3.24 11.88 6.61
C HIS A 138 3.17 11.78 8.15
N SER A 139 3.87 10.80 8.74
CA SER A 139 3.98 10.70 10.20
C SER A 139 4.68 11.92 10.83
N GLN A 140 5.74 12.44 10.21
CA GLN A 140 6.41 13.66 10.66
C GLN A 140 5.49 14.89 10.56
N ILE A 141 4.79 15.06 9.44
CA ILE A 141 3.80 16.12 9.25
C ILE A 141 2.71 16.01 10.32
N THR A 142 2.20 14.79 10.57
CA THR A 142 1.17 14.50 11.59
C THR A 142 1.62 14.96 12.98
N GLY A 143 2.89 14.72 13.33
CA GLY A 143 3.51 15.22 14.57
C GLY A 143 3.51 16.75 14.65
N LEU A 144 3.86 17.43 13.56
CA LEU A 144 3.87 18.89 13.46
C LEU A 144 2.46 19.52 13.47
N GLN A 145 1.40 18.81 13.05
CA GLN A 145 0.02 19.39 13.05
C GLN A 145 -0.51 19.68 14.46
N THR A 146 0.12 19.13 15.50
CA THR A 146 -0.18 19.52 16.89
C THR A 146 0.11 21.00 17.16
N GLU A 147 0.82 21.69 16.25
CA GLU A 147 1.29 23.07 16.40
C GLU A 147 0.69 24.05 15.35
N ASN A 148 -0.40 23.65 14.66
CA ASN A 148 -1.38 24.49 13.94
C ASN A 148 -1.08 25.01 12.50
N GLU A 149 0.05 24.68 11.83
CA GLU A 149 0.33 25.19 10.46
C GLU A 149 0.83 24.15 9.42
N SER A 150 0.41 22.89 9.53
CA SER A 150 0.92 21.79 8.67
C SER A 150 0.24 21.61 7.31
N PHE A 151 -0.88 22.29 7.04
CA PHE A 151 -1.68 22.09 5.82
C PHE A 151 -0.86 22.29 4.52
N GLY A 152 0.16 23.16 4.54
CA GLY A 152 1.03 23.37 3.39
C GLY A 152 1.89 22.15 3.04
N LEU A 153 2.37 21.40 4.04
CA LEU A 153 3.25 20.25 3.83
C LEU A 153 2.49 19.04 3.25
N ASP A 154 1.24 18.82 3.68
CA ASP A 154 0.40 17.76 3.11
C ASP A 154 0.14 18.00 1.61
N TYR A 155 -0.09 19.25 1.22
CA TYR A 155 -0.24 19.62 -0.19
C TYR A 155 1.06 19.38 -0.98
N GLN A 156 2.21 19.73 -0.42
CA GLN A 156 3.52 19.48 -1.04
C GLN A 156 3.85 17.98 -1.14
N LEU A 157 3.30 17.13 -0.26
CA LEU A 157 3.49 15.68 -0.27
C LEU A 157 2.64 14.98 -1.35
N ALA A 158 1.52 15.57 -1.78
CA ALA A 158 0.59 14.97 -2.74
C ALA A 158 1.24 14.44 -4.05
N PRO A 159 2.19 15.13 -4.70
CA PRO A 159 2.87 14.63 -5.89
C PRO A 159 3.62 13.30 -5.67
N LEU A 160 4.16 13.07 -4.45
CA LEU A 160 4.83 11.80 -4.14
C LEU A 160 3.82 10.65 -4.00
N TRP A 161 2.64 10.91 -3.45
CA TRP A 161 1.56 9.92 -3.39
C TRP A 161 1.03 9.57 -4.79
N GLU A 162 0.82 10.57 -5.64
CA GLU A 162 0.46 10.33 -7.04
C GLU A 162 1.53 9.51 -7.76
N LYS A 163 2.81 9.83 -7.51
CA LYS A 163 3.92 9.07 -8.07
C LYS A 163 3.95 7.64 -7.57
N LEU A 164 3.73 7.42 -6.28
CA LEU A 164 3.65 6.08 -5.69
C LEU A 164 2.57 5.24 -6.39
N LYS A 165 1.39 5.82 -6.66
CA LYS A 165 0.32 5.15 -7.39
C LYS A 165 0.77 4.73 -8.80
N THR A 166 1.53 5.57 -9.51
CA THR A 166 2.08 5.19 -10.83
C THR A 166 3.08 4.02 -10.75
N PHE A 167 3.91 3.98 -9.70
CA PHE A 167 4.81 2.85 -9.44
C PHE A 167 4.03 1.57 -9.12
N GLU A 168 2.97 1.66 -8.31
CA GLU A 168 2.12 0.51 -7.96
C GLU A 168 1.47 -0.11 -9.19
N VAL A 169 0.93 0.73 -10.09
CA VAL A 169 0.37 0.28 -11.37
C VAL A 169 1.45 -0.40 -12.22
N ALA A 170 2.62 0.22 -12.37
CA ALA A 170 3.70 -0.36 -13.17
C ALA A 170 4.19 -1.71 -12.62
N VAL A 171 4.31 -1.84 -11.30
CA VAL A 171 4.67 -3.11 -10.63
C VAL A 171 3.59 -4.17 -10.84
N GLN A 172 2.31 -3.81 -10.69
CA GLN A 172 1.20 -4.73 -10.89
C GLN A 172 1.16 -5.27 -12.31
N VAL A 173 1.21 -4.38 -13.32
CA VAL A 173 1.22 -4.77 -14.73
C VAL A 173 2.44 -5.64 -15.07
N SER A 174 3.63 -5.28 -14.57
CA SER A 174 4.84 -6.12 -14.75
C SER A 174 4.68 -7.52 -14.17
N GLN A 175 4.05 -7.62 -13.00
CA GLN A 175 3.78 -8.90 -12.37
C GLN A 175 2.80 -9.74 -13.20
N ASP A 176 1.75 -9.11 -13.73
CA ASP A 176 0.78 -9.79 -14.58
C ASP A 176 1.41 -10.25 -15.90
N TYR A 177 2.28 -9.43 -16.52
CA TYR A 177 3.08 -9.83 -17.69
C TYR A 177 3.93 -11.08 -17.42
N LEU A 178 4.64 -11.11 -16.30
CA LEU A 178 5.47 -12.27 -15.93
C LEU A 178 4.62 -13.53 -15.71
N ARG A 179 3.43 -13.41 -15.10
CA ARG A 179 2.50 -14.54 -14.96
C ARG A 179 2.00 -15.02 -16.31
N LEU A 180 1.62 -14.08 -17.18
CA LEU A 180 1.11 -14.37 -18.52
C LEU A 180 2.16 -15.11 -19.37
N ILE A 181 3.40 -14.61 -19.39
CA ILE A 181 4.52 -15.26 -20.08
C ILE A 181 4.75 -16.67 -19.55
N LYS A 182 4.74 -16.86 -18.22
CA LYS A 182 4.90 -18.19 -17.62
C LYS A 182 3.75 -19.14 -18.01
N GLY A 183 2.52 -18.64 -18.05
CA GLY A 183 1.35 -19.38 -18.53
C GLY A 183 1.52 -19.82 -19.98
N ILE A 184 1.84 -18.86 -20.86
CA ILE A 184 2.11 -19.11 -22.29
C ILE A 184 3.21 -20.16 -22.48
N GLN A 185 4.32 -20.05 -21.76
CA GLN A 185 5.42 -21.03 -21.85
C GLN A 185 5.01 -22.43 -21.39
N THR A 186 4.15 -22.52 -20.38
CA THR A 186 3.61 -23.79 -19.91
C THR A 186 2.73 -24.42 -20.99
N ASP A 187 1.89 -23.62 -21.65
CA ASP A 187 1.04 -24.08 -22.74
C ASP A 187 1.83 -24.49 -23.98
N ILE A 188 2.87 -23.73 -24.35
CA ILE A 188 3.80 -24.11 -25.43
C ILE A 188 4.45 -25.48 -25.13
N SER A 189 4.96 -25.69 -23.91
CA SER A 189 5.56 -26.98 -23.53
C SER A 189 4.54 -28.12 -23.61
N ALA A 190 3.30 -27.89 -23.16
CA ALA A 190 2.25 -28.89 -23.23
C ALA A 190 1.88 -29.23 -24.69
N ILE A 191 1.83 -28.23 -25.58
CA ILE A 191 1.58 -28.43 -27.02
C ILE A 191 2.72 -29.24 -27.66
N GLU A 192 3.97 -28.96 -27.29
CA GLU A 192 5.13 -29.71 -27.79
C GLU A 192 5.09 -31.19 -27.34
N ASP A 193 4.74 -31.46 -26.09
CA ASP A 193 4.57 -32.83 -25.56
C ASP A 193 3.44 -33.58 -26.27
N LEU A 194 2.32 -32.90 -26.54
CA LEU A 194 1.20 -33.48 -27.29
C LEU A 194 1.59 -33.76 -28.74
N SER A 195 2.32 -32.84 -29.38
CA SER A 195 2.81 -33.01 -30.75
C SER A 195 3.74 -34.23 -30.86
N GLN A 196 4.64 -34.41 -29.89
CA GLN A 196 5.51 -35.60 -29.84
C GLN A 196 4.70 -36.89 -29.61
N THR A 197 3.69 -36.84 -28.74
CA THR A 197 2.81 -38.00 -28.48
C THR A 197 2.06 -38.42 -29.74
N LEU A 198 1.55 -37.46 -30.50
CA LEU A 198 0.84 -37.68 -31.76
C LEU A 198 1.75 -38.29 -32.84
N GLN A 199 3.03 -37.92 -32.87
CA GLN A 199 4.00 -38.52 -33.80
C GLN A 199 4.27 -40.01 -33.51
N LEU A 200 4.20 -40.42 -32.24
CA LEU A 200 4.47 -41.79 -31.81
C LEU A 200 3.24 -42.69 -31.84
N ARG A 201 2.05 -42.11 -31.67
CA ARG A 201 0.78 -42.84 -31.57
C ARG A 201 -0.30 -42.12 -32.35
N SER A 202 -0.95 -42.84 -33.25
CA SER A 202 -2.04 -42.34 -34.07
C SER A 202 -3.29 -43.19 -33.85
N GLU A 203 -3.83 -43.12 -32.63
CA GLU A 203 -5.05 -43.81 -32.21
C GLU A 203 -6.24 -42.85 -32.18
N GLN A 204 -7.44 -43.29 -32.59
CA GLN A 204 -8.63 -42.42 -32.63
C GLN A 204 -8.92 -41.76 -31.27
N ALA A 205 -8.87 -42.53 -30.18
CA ALA A 205 -9.16 -42.01 -28.85
C ALA A 205 -8.16 -40.91 -28.42
N LEU A 206 -6.92 -40.95 -28.93
CA LEU A 206 -5.94 -39.90 -28.72
C LEU A 206 -6.29 -38.65 -29.53
N LEU A 207 -6.73 -38.81 -30.78
CA LEU A 207 -7.15 -37.69 -31.63
C LEU A 207 -8.35 -36.94 -31.03
N ASP A 208 -9.38 -37.67 -30.58
CA ASP A 208 -10.55 -37.08 -29.92
C ASP A 208 -10.16 -36.31 -28.64
N ALA A 209 -9.21 -36.85 -27.86
CA ALA A 209 -8.68 -36.18 -26.66
C ALA A 209 -7.81 -34.96 -27.00
N LEU A 210 -7.12 -34.98 -28.14
CA LEU A 210 -6.33 -33.84 -28.62
C LEU A 210 -7.22 -32.71 -29.11
N GLU A 211 -8.34 -32.99 -29.80
CA GLU A 211 -9.32 -31.99 -30.20
C GLU A 211 -9.87 -31.23 -28.99
N GLN A 212 -10.25 -31.93 -27.91
CA GLN A 212 -10.70 -31.29 -26.67
C GLN A 212 -9.62 -30.41 -26.03
N LYS A 213 -8.36 -30.84 -26.06
CA LYS A 213 -7.24 -30.02 -25.54
C LYS A 213 -6.97 -28.82 -26.43
N LEU A 214 -7.12 -28.96 -27.74
CA LEU A 214 -6.96 -27.87 -28.70
C LEU A 214 -8.00 -26.77 -28.45
N GLU A 215 -9.26 -27.15 -28.23
CA GLU A 215 -10.33 -26.22 -27.83
C GLU A 215 -9.95 -25.43 -26.57
N LEU A 216 -9.44 -26.10 -25.54
CA LEU A 216 -8.96 -25.43 -24.32
C LEU A 216 -7.80 -24.45 -24.57
N PHE A 217 -6.90 -24.75 -25.51
CA PHE A 217 -5.81 -23.82 -25.86
C PHE A 217 -6.31 -22.62 -26.65
N LEU A 218 -7.30 -22.81 -27.52
CA LEU A 218 -7.93 -21.73 -28.28
C LEU A 218 -8.69 -20.78 -27.34
N ASP A 219 -9.50 -21.32 -26.41
CA ASP A 219 -10.20 -20.53 -25.38
C ASP A 219 -9.22 -19.68 -24.56
N ARG A 220 -8.04 -20.24 -24.24
CA ARG A 220 -6.98 -19.52 -23.55
C ARG A 220 -6.34 -18.45 -24.42
N CYS A 221 -6.16 -18.69 -25.72
CA CYS A 221 -5.64 -17.67 -26.64
C CYS A 221 -6.56 -16.47 -26.73
N ASP A 222 -7.88 -16.69 -26.77
CA ASP A 222 -8.86 -15.61 -26.77
C ASP A 222 -8.77 -14.79 -25.47
N ALA A 223 -8.69 -15.47 -24.31
CA ALA A 223 -8.54 -14.80 -23.02
C ALA A 223 -7.22 -13.99 -22.91
N ILE A 224 -6.13 -14.51 -23.48
CA ILE A 224 -4.84 -13.80 -23.53
C ILE A 224 -4.93 -12.59 -24.46
N ALA A 225 -5.56 -12.73 -25.62
CA ALA A 225 -5.75 -11.64 -26.58
C ALA A 225 -6.58 -10.50 -25.95
N ASP A 226 -7.70 -10.82 -25.31
CA ASP A 226 -8.54 -9.86 -24.59
C ASP A 226 -7.72 -9.10 -23.52
N GLN A 227 -6.88 -9.82 -22.77
CA GLN A 227 -6.04 -9.21 -21.74
C GLN A 227 -4.97 -8.28 -22.34
N LEU A 228 -4.36 -8.65 -23.48
CA LEU A 228 -3.37 -7.81 -24.16
C LEU A 228 -4.02 -6.54 -24.74
N ASP A 229 -5.20 -6.67 -25.35
CA ASP A 229 -5.99 -5.55 -25.83
C ASP A 229 -6.34 -4.57 -24.70
N ASP A 230 -6.70 -5.08 -23.52
CA ASP A 230 -6.99 -4.24 -22.36
C ASP A 230 -5.77 -3.48 -21.85
N TYR A 231 -4.56 -4.06 -21.93
CA TYR A 231 -3.33 -3.35 -21.59
C TYR A 231 -2.96 -2.29 -22.63
N ASP A 232 -3.13 -2.59 -23.92
CA ASP A 232 -2.87 -1.62 -25.00
C ASP A 232 -3.83 -0.43 -24.94
N ARG A 233 -5.12 -0.67 -24.68
CA ARG A 233 -6.12 0.39 -24.43
C ARG A 233 -5.77 1.29 -23.25
N GLN A 234 -5.08 0.74 -22.24
CA GLN A 234 -4.58 1.50 -21.09
C GLN A 234 -3.26 2.25 -21.39
N GLY A 235 -2.69 2.06 -22.58
CA GLY A 235 -1.47 2.71 -23.04
C GLY A 235 -0.18 2.04 -22.54
N PHE A 236 -0.25 0.78 -22.11
CA PHE A 236 0.95 0.02 -21.73
C PHE A 236 1.59 -0.65 -22.95
N GLU A 237 2.92 -0.69 -22.96
CA GLU A 237 3.69 -1.35 -24.03
C GLU A 237 3.59 -2.88 -23.91
N ILE A 238 2.90 -3.52 -24.86
CA ILE A 238 2.67 -4.98 -24.85
C ILE A 238 3.63 -5.79 -25.73
N ALA A 239 4.47 -5.14 -26.55
CA ALA A 239 5.30 -5.80 -27.57
C ALA A 239 6.19 -6.93 -27.01
N GLY A 240 6.68 -6.77 -25.78
CA GLY A 240 7.47 -7.79 -25.10
C GLY A 240 6.70 -9.08 -24.81
N VAL A 241 5.42 -8.98 -24.44
CA VAL A 241 4.55 -10.13 -24.16
C VAL A 241 3.96 -10.70 -25.45
N GLU A 242 3.61 -9.82 -26.40
CA GLU A 242 3.01 -10.17 -27.69
C GLU A 242 3.86 -11.19 -28.46
N LYS A 243 5.19 -11.08 -28.40
CA LYS A 243 6.10 -12.06 -28.99
C LYS A 243 5.87 -13.49 -28.47
N TYR A 244 5.60 -13.67 -27.18
CA TYR A 244 5.32 -14.98 -26.60
C TYR A 244 3.94 -15.48 -27.04
N TYR A 245 2.95 -14.60 -27.08
CA TYR A 245 1.61 -14.91 -27.57
C TYR A 245 1.63 -15.36 -29.03
N GLN A 246 2.30 -14.63 -29.92
CA GLN A 246 2.47 -15.02 -31.33
C GLN A 246 3.14 -16.40 -31.47
N SER A 247 4.14 -16.69 -30.62
CA SER A 247 4.76 -18.01 -30.58
C SER A 247 3.80 -19.11 -30.14
N LEU A 248 2.87 -18.84 -29.23
CA LEU A 248 1.83 -19.78 -28.82
C LEU A 248 0.87 -20.06 -29.97
N CYS A 249 0.35 -19.02 -30.63
CA CYS A 249 -0.55 -19.16 -31.78
C CYS A 249 0.06 -20.05 -32.87
N GLN A 250 1.32 -19.78 -33.24
CA GLN A 250 2.04 -20.60 -34.23
C GLN A 250 2.15 -22.08 -33.82
N LYS A 251 2.36 -22.36 -32.53
CA LYS A 251 2.46 -23.74 -32.02
C LYS A 251 1.11 -24.45 -32.05
N ILE A 252 0.03 -23.72 -31.76
CA ILE A 252 -1.34 -24.23 -31.84
C ILE A 252 -1.70 -24.55 -33.29
N GLU A 253 -1.42 -23.65 -34.23
CA GLU A 253 -1.65 -23.86 -35.68
C GLU A 253 -0.94 -25.13 -36.16
N LEU A 254 0.35 -25.30 -35.83
CA LEU A 254 1.11 -26.50 -36.21
C LEU A 254 0.55 -27.79 -35.60
N LEU A 255 0.06 -27.74 -34.35
CA LEU A 255 -0.60 -28.88 -33.72
C LEU A 255 -1.92 -29.20 -34.42
N GLN A 256 -2.72 -28.18 -34.75
CA GLN A 256 -3.99 -28.34 -35.44
C GLN A 256 -3.79 -29.01 -36.81
N GLU A 257 -2.87 -28.49 -37.63
CA GLU A 257 -2.51 -29.09 -38.93
C GLU A 257 -2.09 -30.56 -38.76
N SER A 258 -1.29 -30.86 -37.72
CA SER A 258 -0.84 -32.22 -37.44
C SER A 258 -2.00 -33.15 -37.04
N VAL A 259 -2.98 -32.67 -36.27
CA VAL A 259 -4.16 -33.44 -35.88
C VAL A 259 -5.05 -33.72 -37.09
N GLU A 260 -5.31 -32.70 -37.92
CA GLU A 260 -6.10 -32.82 -39.15
C GLU A 260 -5.49 -33.83 -40.14
N ASP A 261 -4.18 -33.75 -40.37
CA ASP A 261 -3.46 -34.70 -41.24
C ASP A 261 -3.56 -36.14 -40.75
N ASN A 262 -3.44 -36.36 -39.43
CA ASN A 262 -3.54 -37.70 -38.85
C ASN A 262 -4.98 -38.24 -38.88
N LEU A 263 -6.00 -37.39 -38.70
CA LEU A 263 -7.40 -37.75 -38.87
C LEU A 263 -7.69 -38.22 -40.30
N VAL A 264 -7.22 -37.49 -41.31
CA VAL A 264 -7.39 -37.87 -42.72
C VAL A 264 -6.71 -39.22 -42.99
N ARG A 265 -5.46 -39.40 -42.55
CA ARG A 265 -4.74 -40.68 -42.71
C ARG A 265 -5.50 -41.85 -42.07
N PHE A 266 -6.00 -41.66 -40.86
CA PHE A 266 -6.74 -42.70 -40.14
C PHE A 266 -8.06 -43.06 -40.84
N GLN A 267 -8.78 -42.09 -41.40
CA GLN A 267 -9.99 -42.33 -42.19
C GLN A 267 -9.70 -43.08 -43.49
N THR A 268 -8.57 -42.80 -44.15
CA THR A 268 -8.18 -43.51 -45.38
C THR A 268 -7.80 -44.98 -45.13
N LEU A 269 -7.16 -45.29 -44.00
CA LEU A 269 -6.76 -46.66 -43.64
C LEU A 269 -7.94 -47.57 -43.25
N LYS A 270 -9.10 -47.00 -42.91
CA LYS A 270 -10.31 -47.75 -42.55
C LYS A 270 -11.20 -48.12 -43.74
N ARG A 271 -10.92 -47.61 -44.95
CA ARG A 271 -11.66 -47.91 -46.18
C ARG A 271 -11.01 -49.06 -46.93
#